data_AF-A0A947IDT4-F1
#
_entry.id   AF-A0A947IDT4-F1
#
_cell.length_a   1.000
_cell.length_b   1.000
_cell.length_c   1.000
_cell.angle_alpha   90.00
_cell.angle_beta   90.00
_cell.angle_gamma   90.00
#
_symmetry.space_group_name_H-M   'P 1'
#
loop_
_entity.id
_entity.type
_entity.pdbx_description
1 polymer ?
#
loop_
_entity_poly.entity_id
_entity_poly.type
_entity_poly.pdbx_seq_one_letter_code
_entity_poly.pdbx_strand_id
1 'polypeptide(L)'
;MILNDFRAGMTGTVSNVDMDHRFPKTVFLMVADGDRPGVEQIVNTEHDLVAPVGSQVPLPGWLPPLALRDAAELDEVAVRFCDRCSTSGKFVWDRTSYYEVIRSCWQRRFPLTPDEVGSVLCAHGLSLEFVAEAHRAFLEGTGLLVYTHGRKPIKKKRVKRLLGL
;
A
#
# COMPACT_ATOMS: atom_id res chain seq x y z
N MET A 1 -1.22 -10.20 -2.32
CA MET A 1 -0.85 -11.22 -1.33
C MET A 1 -2.02 -11.28 -0.36
N ILE A 2 -2.81 -12.33 -0.37
CA ILE A 2 -3.97 -12.49 0.51
C ILE A 2 -3.65 -13.66 1.45
N LEU A 3 -4.11 -13.58 2.70
CA LEU A 3 -4.05 -14.72 3.61
C LEU A 3 -4.85 -15.86 2.98
N ASN A 4 -4.21 -16.99 2.74
CA ASN A 4 -4.94 -18.17 2.29
C ASN A 4 -5.83 -18.65 3.46
N ASP A 5 -7.00 -19.23 3.18
CA ASP A 5 -7.90 -19.82 4.20
C ASP A 5 -7.28 -21.06 4.89
N PHE A 6 -5.97 -21.25 4.77
CA PHE A 6 -5.21 -22.30 5.40
C PHE A 6 -5.41 -22.25 6.91
N ARG A 7 -6.29 -23.14 7.38
CA ARG A 7 -6.59 -23.36 8.80
C ARG A 7 -6.98 -22.05 9.53
N ALA A 8 -7.70 -21.16 8.85
CA ALA A 8 -8.17 -19.90 9.41
C ALA A 8 -9.04 -20.14 10.67
N GLY A 9 -8.70 -19.45 11.78
CA GLY A 9 -9.39 -19.57 13.07
C GLY A 9 -8.97 -20.76 13.93
N MET A 10 -8.01 -21.57 13.47
CA MET A 10 -7.51 -22.71 14.23
C MET A 10 -6.42 -22.28 15.22
N THR A 11 -6.43 -22.88 16.41
CA THR A 11 -5.44 -22.65 17.46
C THR A 11 -4.51 -23.86 17.62
N GLY A 12 -3.38 -23.67 18.29
CA GLY A 12 -2.42 -24.73 18.52
C GLY A 12 -1.15 -24.21 19.18
N THR A 13 -0.20 -25.11 19.38
CA THR A 13 1.11 -24.81 19.97
C THR A 13 2.20 -24.88 18.91
N VAL A 14 3.05 -23.86 18.87
CA VAL A 14 4.28 -23.87 18.07
C VAL A 14 5.31 -24.72 18.79
N SER A 15 5.87 -25.71 18.10
CA SER A 15 6.91 -26.57 18.64
C SER A 15 8.24 -25.80 18.65
N ASN A 16 8.95 -25.82 19.78
CA ASN A 16 10.26 -25.18 19.94
C ASN A 16 11.42 -26.05 19.39
N VAL A 17 11.11 -27.02 18.54
CA VAL A 17 12.13 -27.86 17.90
C VAL A 17 12.91 -27.01 16.90
N ASP A 18 14.21 -26.91 17.11
CA ASP A 18 15.11 -26.25 16.16
C ASP A 18 15.06 -27.00 14.83
N MET A 19 14.45 -26.35 13.85
CA MET A 19 14.42 -26.83 12.49
C MET A 19 15.82 -26.78 11.91
N ASP A 20 16.19 -27.84 11.20
CA ASP A 20 17.49 -27.96 10.56
C ASP A 20 17.78 -26.75 9.64
N HIS A 21 19.05 -26.35 9.51
CA HIS A 21 19.51 -25.21 8.70
C HIS A 21 19.11 -25.26 7.22
N ARG A 22 18.60 -26.41 6.76
CA ARG A 22 18.03 -26.62 5.43
C ARG A 22 16.63 -26.01 5.26
N PHE A 23 15.95 -25.64 6.35
CA PHE A 23 14.64 -25.00 6.28
C PHE A 23 14.78 -23.46 6.29
N PRO A 24 13.96 -22.75 5.48
CA PRO A 24 13.89 -21.29 5.55
C PRO A 24 13.47 -20.81 6.94
N LYS A 25 13.91 -19.60 7.33
CA LYS A 25 13.50 -18.95 8.59
C LYS A 25 12.00 -18.68 8.71
N THR A 26 11.28 -18.79 7.60
CA THR A 26 9.84 -18.57 7.48
C THR A 26 9.02 -19.82 7.78
N VAL A 27 9.69 -20.93 8.14
CA VAL A 27 9.06 -22.22 8.42
C VAL A 27 9.13 -22.56 9.90
N PHE A 28 8.04 -23.07 10.47
CA PHE A 28 7.97 -23.56 11.85
C PHE A 28 7.10 -24.82 11.95
N LEU A 29 7.23 -25.55 13.07
CA LEU A 29 6.41 -26.71 13.40
C LEU A 29 5.23 -26.31 14.28
N MET A 30 4.03 -26.78 13.96
CA MET A 30 2.82 -26.53 14.72
C MET A 30 2.10 -27.84 15.03
N VAL A 31 1.59 -27.94 16.27
CA VAL A 31 0.58 -28.93 16.66
C VAL A 31 -0.74 -28.20 16.78
N ALA A 32 -1.69 -28.54 15.91
CA ALA A 32 -3.02 -27.94 15.94
C ALA A 32 -3.93 -28.58 16.97
N ASP A 33 -4.81 -27.78 17.57
CA ASP A 33 -5.87 -28.28 18.41
C ASP A 33 -6.83 -29.13 17.56
N GLY A 34 -6.97 -30.42 17.90
CA GLY A 34 -7.83 -31.38 17.19
C GLY A 34 -7.10 -32.32 16.23
N ASP A 35 -5.80 -32.12 15.97
CA ASP A 35 -4.99 -33.11 15.27
C ASP A 35 -4.75 -34.35 16.17
N ARG A 36 -4.46 -35.50 15.55
CA ARG A 36 -4.19 -36.74 16.31
C ARG A 36 -2.91 -36.58 17.15
N PRO A 37 -2.82 -37.22 18.33
CA PRO A 37 -1.60 -37.17 19.14
C PRO A 37 -0.36 -37.59 18.34
N GLY A 38 0.71 -36.79 18.43
CA GLY A 38 1.97 -37.02 17.72
C GLY A 38 2.00 -36.53 16.27
N VAL A 39 0.94 -35.88 15.78
CA VAL A 39 0.96 -35.20 14.48
C VAL A 39 1.49 -33.78 14.68
N GLU A 40 2.64 -33.51 14.05
CA GLU A 40 3.19 -32.17 13.89
C GLU A 40 3.17 -31.78 12.42
N GLN A 41 2.89 -30.52 12.14
CA GLN A 41 2.85 -29.99 10.78
C GLN A 41 3.93 -28.93 10.59
N ILE A 42 4.65 -29.03 9.48
CA ILE A 42 5.56 -27.99 9.01
C ILE A 42 4.71 -26.93 8.30
N VAL A 43 4.77 -25.68 8.77
CA VAL A 43 4.06 -24.52 8.21
C VAL A 43 5.09 -23.54 7.66
N ASN A 44 5.01 -23.24 6.37
CA ASN A 44 5.78 -22.19 5.71
C ASN A 44 4.92 -20.93 5.57
N THR A 45 5.28 -19.87 6.26
CA THR A 45 4.49 -18.62 6.28
C THR A 45 4.37 -17.94 4.91
N GLU A 46 5.34 -18.12 4.01
CA GLU A 46 5.33 -17.49 2.68
C GLU A 46 4.50 -18.27 1.65
N HIS A 47 4.30 -19.58 1.87
CA HIS A 47 3.60 -20.46 0.95
C HIS A 47 2.23 -20.91 1.45
N ASP A 48 2.13 -21.27 2.73
CA ASP A 48 0.93 -21.90 3.29
C ASP A 48 -0.05 -20.85 3.79
N LEU A 49 0.45 -19.79 4.45
CA LEU A 49 -0.41 -18.72 4.97
C LEU A 49 -0.79 -17.69 3.90
N VAL A 50 -0.12 -17.72 2.75
CA VAL A 50 -0.15 -16.64 1.79
C VAL A 50 -0.41 -17.19 0.40
N ALA A 51 -1.55 -16.83 -0.19
CA ALA A 51 -1.80 -17.11 -1.59
C ALA A 51 -1.21 -15.98 -2.46
N PRO A 52 -0.36 -16.31 -3.46
CA PRO A 52 -0.02 -15.36 -4.49
C PRO A 52 -1.27 -15.10 -5.33
N VAL A 53 -1.88 -13.92 -5.15
CA VAL A 53 -2.95 -13.46 -6.04
C VAL A 53 -2.33 -13.25 -7.40
N GLY A 54 -2.79 -13.99 -8.41
CA GLY A 54 -2.28 -13.99 -9.78
C GLY A 54 -2.47 -12.70 -10.57
N SER A 55 -2.37 -11.53 -9.94
CA SER A 55 -2.31 -10.27 -10.66
C SER A 55 -0.88 -10.05 -11.13
N GLN A 56 -0.57 -10.54 -12.34
CA GLN A 56 0.57 -10.09 -13.14
C GLN A 56 0.43 -8.63 -13.59
N VAL A 57 -0.59 -7.90 -13.15
CA VAL A 57 -0.76 -6.49 -13.53
C VAL A 57 0.35 -5.70 -12.83
N PRO A 58 1.33 -5.18 -13.57
CA PRO A 58 2.36 -4.34 -12.97
C PRO A 58 1.66 -3.16 -12.30
N LEU A 59 2.06 -2.86 -11.06
CA LEU A 59 1.57 -1.66 -10.39
C LEU A 59 1.86 -0.47 -11.31
N PRO A 60 0.88 0.41 -11.54
CA PRO A 60 1.11 1.53 -12.41
C PRO A 60 2.19 2.42 -11.80
N GLY A 61 3.11 2.93 -12.62
CA GLY A 61 4.29 3.66 -12.15
C GLY A 61 3.99 4.93 -11.34
N TRP A 62 2.75 5.43 -11.40
CA TRP A 62 2.29 6.54 -10.57
C TRP A 62 1.96 6.13 -9.14
N LEU A 63 1.65 4.85 -8.85
CA LEU A 63 1.20 4.44 -7.52
C LEU A 63 2.39 4.36 -6.54
N PRO A 64 2.37 5.12 -5.43
CA PRO A 64 3.44 5.05 -4.44
C PRO A 64 3.38 3.72 -3.67
N PRO A 65 4.50 3.19 -3.15
CA PRO A 65 4.53 1.92 -2.41
C PRO A 65 3.65 1.96 -1.16
N LEU A 66 2.48 1.33 -1.15
CA LEU A 66 1.49 1.44 -0.07
C LEU A 66 1.95 0.67 1.20
N ALA A 67 1.74 1.27 2.37
CA ALA A 67 1.89 0.58 3.65
C ALA A 67 0.63 -0.28 3.86
N LEU A 68 0.74 -1.37 4.63
CA LEU A 68 -0.38 -2.30 4.80
C LEU A 68 -1.68 -1.61 5.25
N ARG A 69 -1.57 -0.63 6.15
CA ARG A 69 -2.72 0.17 6.60
C ARG A 69 -3.34 1.02 5.49
N ASP A 70 -2.51 1.67 4.67
CA ASP A 70 -2.99 2.50 3.55
C ASP A 70 -3.62 1.62 2.45
N ALA A 71 -3.10 0.39 2.26
CA ALA A 71 -3.68 -0.60 1.36
C ALA A 71 -5.03 -1.10 1.85
N ALA A 72 -5.19 -1.37 3.16
CA ALA A 72 -6.47 -1.74 3.74
C ALA A 72 -7.52 -0.62 3.60
N GLU A 73 -7.11 0.64 3.82
CA GLU A 73 -7.98 1.82 3.58
C GLU A 73 -8.41 1.90 2.10
N LEU A 74 -7.51 1.61 1.15
CA LEU A 74 -7.82 1.56 -0.27
C LEU A 74 -8.79 0.42 -0.63
N ASP A 75 -8.62 -0.76 -0.03
CA ASP A 75 -9.54 -1.89 -0.21
C ASP A 75 -10.95 -1.55 0.27
N GLU A 76 -11.09 -0.88 1.41
CA GLU A 76 -12.41 -0.41 1.86
C GLU A 76 -13.08 0.55 0.87
N VAL A 77 -12.30 1.44 0.23
CA VAL A 77 -12.81 2.35 -0.81
C VAL A 77 -13.29 1.55 -2.03
N ALA A 78 -12.54 0.52 -2.43
CA ALA A 78 -12.93 -0.37 -3.52
C ALA A 78 -14.22 -1.15 -3.20
N VAL A 79 -14.32 -1.71 -1.99
CA VAL A 79 -15.54 -2.41 -1.52
C VAL A 79 -16.75 -1.47 -1.53
N ARG A 80 -16.61 -0.25 -0.98
CA ARG A 80 -17.67 0.76 -1.00
C ARG A 80 -18.09 1.17 -2.41
N PHE A 81 -17.16 1.17 -3.37
CA PHE A 81 -17.49 1.38 -4.77
C PHE A 81 -18.31 0.21 -5.33
N CYS A 82 -17.86 -1.02 -5.14
CA CYS A 82 -18.58 -2.22 -5.58
C CYS A 82 -20.00 -2.29 -5.00
N ASP A 83 -20.17 -1.97 -3.72
CA ASP A 83 -21.48 -1.99 -3.05
C ASP A 83 -22.46 -0.98 -3.66
N ARG A 84 -21.98 0.24 -3.93
CA ARG A 84 -22.78 1.27 -4.61
C ARG A 84 -23.12 0.88 -6.05
N CYS A 85 -22.18 0.29 -6.78
CA CYS A 85 -22.41 -0.19 -8.14
C CYS A 85 -23.40 -1.37 -8.18
N SER A 86 -23.33 -2.28 -7.21
CA SER A 86 -24.28 -3.37 -7.03
C SER A 86 -25.69 -2.83 -6.78
N THR A 87 -25.82 -1.86 -5.86
CA THR A 87 -27.11 -1.23 -5.53
C THR A 87 -27.71 -0.46 -6.72
N SER A 88 -26.88 0.19 -7.53
CA SER A 88 -27.33 1.00 -8.68
C SER A 88 -27.44 0.20 -9.99
N GLY A 89 -26.97 -1.05 -10.02
CA GLY A 89 -26.88 -1.87 -11.23
C GLY A 89 -25.94 -1.32 -12.31
N LYS A 90 -25.09 -0.33 -11.97
CA LYS A 90 -24.21 0.35 -12.92
C LYS A 90 -22.78 0.38 -12.39
N PHE A 91 -21.86 -0.18 -13.17
CA PHE A 91 -20.44 -0.17 -12.84
C PHE A 91 -19.74 1.03 -13.50
N VAL A 92 -20.05 2.24 -13.02
CA VAL A 92 -19.51 3.48 -13.56
C VAL A 92 -18.71 4.19 -12.47
N TRP A 93 -17.42 4.43 -12.75
CA TRP A 93 -16.58 5.27 -11.90
C TRP A 93 -17.03 6.73 -12.01
N ASP A 94 -17.63 7.25 -10.94
CA ASP A 94 -17.84 8.69 -10.80
C ASP A 94 -16.53 9.39 -10.37
N ARG A 95 -16.46 10.71 -10.59
CA ARG A 95 -15.28 11.51 -10.24
C ARG A 95 -14.96 11.44 -8.75
N THR A 96 -15.97 11.39 -7.89
CA THR A 96 -15.80 11.34 -6.44
C THR A 96 -15.09 10.06 -6.00
N SER A 97 -15.46 8.93 -6.58
CA SER A 97 -14.89 7.60 -6.33
C SER A 97 -13.43 7.54 -6.76
N TYR A 98 -13.14 8.13 -7.93
CA TYR A 98 -11.78 8.28 -8.42
C TYR A 98 -10.93 9.15 -7.48
N TYR A 99 -11.48 10.28 -7.00
CA TYR A 99 -10.78 11.15 -6.05
C TYR A 99 -10.52 10.47 -4.70
N GLU A 100 -11.42 9.63 -4.21
CA GLU A 100 -11.21 8.88 -2.96
C GLU A 100 -10.09 7.83 -3.09
N VAL A 101 -9.96 7.18 -4.24
CA VAL A 101 -8.83 6.28 -4.53
C VAL A 101 -7.51 7.05 -4.52
N ILE A 102 -7.43 8.15 -5.26
CA ILE A 102 -6.22 9.00 -5.27
C ILE A 102 -5.92 9.53 -3.86
N ARG A 103 -6.93 10.06 -3.18
CA ARG A 103 -6.80 10.55 -1.82
C ARG A 103 -6.24 9.46 -0.90
N SER A 104 -6.77 8.24 -0.94
CA SER A 104 -6.30 7.14 -0.08
C SER A 104 -4.84 6.76 -0.37
N CYS A 105 -4.45 6.75 -1.63
CA CYS A 105 -3.08 6.48 -2.04
C CYS A 105 -2.08 7.57 -1.61
N TRP A 106 -2.52 8.84 -1.55
CA TRP A 106 -1.63 9.99 -1.45
C TRP A 106 -1.80 10.86 -0.19
N GLN A 107 -2.89 10.74 0.58
CA GLN A 107 -3.27 11.69 1.66
C GLN A 107 -2.18 11.91 2.71
N ARG A 108 -1.47 10.85 3.11
CA ARG A 108 -0.39 10.90 4.12
C ARG A 108 0.99 11.12 3.50
N ARG A 109 1.05 11.09 2.17
CA ARG A 109 2.28 11.02 1.38
C ARG A 109 2.46 12.20 0.48
N PHE A 110 1.44 13.05 0.34
CA PHE A 110 1.46 14.26 -0.46
C PHE A 110 2.73 15.03 -0.18
N PRO A 111 3.68 14.94 -1.10
CA PRO A 111 4.98 15.46 -0.86
C PRO A 111 5.02 16.77 -1.67
N LEU A 112 4.90 17.89 -0.93
CA LEU A 112 4.83 19.24 -1.49
C LEU A 112 6.23 19.71 -1.93
N THR A 113 6.90 18.99 -2.84
CA THR A 113 7.95 19.60 -3.66
C THR A 113 7.39 19.89 -5.06
N PRO A 114 7.87 20.96 -5.71
CA PRO A 114 7.48 21.28 -7.08
C PRO A 114 7.63 20.10 -8.06
N ASP A 115 8.72 19.33 -7.95
CA ASP A 115 9.00 18.18 -8.83
C ASP A 115 7.98 17.05 -8.66
N GLU A 116 7.54 16.82 -7.42
CA GLU A 116 6.58 15.78 -7.07
C GLU A 116 5.17 16.15 -7.57
N VAL A 117 4.80 17.43 -7.45
CA VAL A 117 3.58 17.96 -8.07
C VAL A 117 3.65 17.82 -9.59
N GLY A 118 4.78 18.17 -10.20
CA GLY A 118 4.97 18.05 -11.64
C GLY A 118 4.84 16.60 -12.14
N SER A 119 5.40 15.64 -11.39
CA SER A 119 5.31 14.21 -11.72
C SER A 119 3.86 13.71 -11.71
N VAL A 120 3.05 14.16 -10.74
CA VAL A 120 1.62 13.85 -10.67
C VAL A 120 0.88 14.47 -11.86
N LEU A 121 1.12 15.73 -12.16
CA LEU A 121 0.48 16.43 -13.28
C LEU A 121 0.81 15.77 -14.64
N CYS A 122 2.07 15.35 -14.85
CA CYS A 122 2.47 14.57 -16.02
C CYS A 122 1.73 13.24 -16.11
N ALA A 123 1.58 12.51 -14.99
CA ALA A 123 0.86 11.23 -14.95
C ALA A 123 -0.63 11.36 -15.29
N HIS A 124 -1.20 12.56 -15.13
CA HIS A 124 -2.58 12.89 -15.54
C HIS A 124 -2.68 13.45 -16.97
N GLY A 125 -1.59 13.42 -17.74
CA GLY A 125 -1.58 13.81 -19.15
C GLY A 125 -1.51 15.32 -19.39
N LEU A 126 -1.12 16.12 -18.40
CA LEU A 126 -0.89 17.55 -18.63
C LEU A 126 0.40 17.78 -19.43
N SER A 127 0.41 18.84 -20.23
CA SER A 127 1.58 19.22 -21.03
C SER A 127 2.75 19.63 -20.14
N LEU A 128 3.97 19.40 -20.63
CA LEU A 128 5.19 19.81 -19.94
C LEU A 128 5.26 21.32 -19.69
N GLU A 129 4.66 22.12 -20.58
CA GLU A 129 4.54 23.57 -20.42
C GLU A 129 3.73 23.94 -19.17
N PHE A 130 2.56 23.31 -18.99
CA PHE A 130 1.71 23.53 -17.82
C PHE A 130 2.39 23.05 -16.53
N VAL A 131 3.09 21.92 -16.60
CA VAL A 131 3.87 21.39 -15.48
C VAL A 131 4.97 22.38 -15.06
N ALA A 132 5.68 22.97 -16.03
CA ALA A 132 6.72 23.96 -15.78
C ALA A 132 6.15 25.27 -15.20
N GLU A 133 4.95 25.68 -15.60
CA GLU A 133 4.23 26.81 -15.02
C GLU A 133 3.82 26.54 -13.57
N ALA A 134 3.17 25.40 -13.31
CA ALA A 134 2.79 24.99 -11.96
C ALA A 134 4.00 24.89 -11.02
N HIS A 135 5.13 24.37 -11.52
CA HIS A 135 6.38 24.29 -10.79
C HIS A 135 6.91 25.67 -10.39
N ARG A 136 6.91 26.66 -11.31
CA ARG A 136 7.32 28.03 -11.03
C ARG A 136 6.41 28.70 -10.00
N ALA A 137 5.09 28.63 -10.19
CA ALA A 137 4.12 29.20 -9.27
C ALA A 137 4.27 28.62 -7.85
N PHE A 138 4.56 27.32 -7.75
CA PHE A 138 4.83 26.67 -6.47
C PHE A 138 6.07 27.25 -5.78
N LEU A 139 7.20 27.37 -6.49
CA LEU A 139 8.44 27.91 -5.94
C LEU A 139 8.27 29.36 -5.47
N GLU A 140 7.63 30.20 -6.29
CA GLU A 140 7.37 31.60 -5.97
C GLU A 140 6.46 31.74 -4.75
N GLY A 141 5.32 31.04 -4.73
CA GLY A 141 4.40 31.08 -3.60
C GLY A 141 5.05 30.59 -2.30
N THR A 142 5.88 29.54 -2.38
CA THR A 142 6.63 29.04 -1.22
C THR A 142 7.69 30.05 -0.77
N GLY A 143 8.40 30.69 -1.70
CA GLY A 143 9.37 31.74 -1.41
C GLY A 143 8.74 32.95 -0.71
N LEU A 144 7.58 33.40 -1.19
CA LEU A 144 6.81 34.49 -0.58
C LEU A 144 6.34 34.14 0.84
N LEU A 145 5.88 32.91 1.06
CA LEU A 145 5.51 32.41 2.39
C LEU A 145 6.71 32.40 3.35
N VAL A 146 7.89 31.96 2.89
CA VAL A 146 9.13 31.99 3.69
C VAL A 146 9.51 33.42 4.05
N TYR A 147 9.47 34.33 3.07
CA TYR A 147 9.81 35.73 3.26
C TYR A 147 8.89 36.41 4.28
N THR A 148 7.58 36.21 4.15
CA THR A 148 6.57 36.81 5.04
C THR A 148 6.60 36.26 6.46
N HIS A 149 6.87 34.96 6.63
CA HIS A 149 6.83 34.30 7.94
C HIS A 149 8.21 34.17 8.61
N GLY A 150 9.29 34.56 7.92
CA GLY A 150 10.67 34.51 8.42
C GLY A 150 11.22 33.11 8.67
N ARG A 151 10.53 32.05 8.24
CA ARG A 151 10.94 30.65 8.48
C ARG A 151 10.52 29.72 7.35
N LYS A 152 11.30 28.66 7.14
CA LYS A 152 11.00 27.61 6.16
C LYS A 152 9.82 26.75 6.61
N PRO A 153 8.98 26.24 5.67
CA PRO A 153 7.94 25.27 5.99
C PRO A 153 8.52 24.06 6.71
N ILE A 154 7.87 23.61 7.78
CA ILE A 154 8.26 22.40 8.50
C ILE A 154 7.96 21.22 7.58
N LYS A 155 9.00 20.65 6.97
CA LYS A 155 8.88 19.40 6.21
C LYS A 155 8.33 18.33 7.15
N LYS A 156 7.17 17.74 6.83
CA LYS A 156 6.71 16.51 7.50
C LYS A 156 7.83 15.47 7.38
N LYS A 157 8.24 14.86 8.50
CA LYS A 157 9.24 13.78 8.51
C LYS A 157 8.76 12.67 7.56
N ARG A 158 9.50 12.43 6.49
CA ARG A 158 9.24 11.32 5.57
C ARG A 158 10.01 10.09 6.03
N VAL A 159 9.36 8.93 6.03
CA VAL A 159 10.07 7.66 6.15
C VAL A 159 10.90 7.50 4.88
N LYS A 160 12.23 7.50 5.01
CA LYS A 160 13.12 7.19 3.87
C LYS A 160 12.82 5.77 3.41
N ARG A 161 12.71 5.56 2.10
CA ARG A 161 12.72 4.22 1.52
C ARG A 161 14.02 3.55 1.95
N LEU A 162 13.93 2.41 2.63
CA LEU A 162 15.09 1.55 2.85
C LEU A 162 15.51 1.04 1.46
N LEU A 163 16.57 1.63 0.91
CA LEU A 163 17.24 1.09 -0.25
C LEU A 163 18.10 -0.07 0.25
N GLY A 164 17.73 -1.29 -0.13
CA GLY A 164 18.50 -2.50 0.15
C GLY A 164 17.92 -3.34 1.29
N LEU A 165 16.94 -4.19 0.94
CA LEU A 165 16.78 -5.56 1.41
C LEU A 165 16.18 -6.36 0.25
#